data_AF-A0A7Y0A8Y2-F1
#
_entry.id   AF-A0A7Y0A8Y2-F1
#
_cell.length_a   1.000
_cell.length_b   1.000
_cell.length_c   1.000
_cell.angle_alpha   90.00
_cell.angle_beta   90.00
_cell.angle_gamma   90.00
#
_symmetry.space_group_name_H-M   'P 1'
#
loop_
_entity.id
_entity.type
_entity.pdbx_description
1 polymer ?
#
loop_
_entity_poly.entity_id
_entity_poly.type
_entity_poly.pdbx_seq_one_letter_code
_entity_poly.pdbx_strand_id
1 'polypeptide(L)'
;MKTKILLLLLMFSIGMAFGQGERTKYLDSLLNKLVKYDNAYINDTNSLVSAYTFSQMVKKDFSLLVTGSAENTQVGKYAALSVDKNEQSFSFSPINYIINGNDASKPFKHVLAINANGKLNNDGFFDFSDRKKLQIGGSWTSLWYSRYSFPKNKVKYRQIYGLVKDNILNNVEGTDDLEKLVNNERNVGDYKNLYHQEVEKYEDALYKNYWTRKVLAWTKLDIGYSEDKLKIVDSINVQNSVMEPINKNIKGAYFSLSGNIFYGLKNGFSFYLNAQLAYSRKTSLSEIFSTVDWNKVMYGGGTNNTVYYDMGEQSVYIADLTKFEKKYKRDVAVQLLCFVPLGQQNLIGLDLSYQNKQFITPGTKTFTSNKNIYSVGIMFPLRDKDGKITINIEPFWKSTSFDNYDSGLDESFWGVKFGVPLNQIF
;
A
#
# COMPACT_ATOMS: atom_id res chain seq x y z
N MET A 1 62.63 -28.22 25.38
CA MET A 1 61.18 -28.21 25.07
C MET A 1 60.34 -27.45 26.09
N LYS A 2 60.52 -27.65 27.41
CA LYS A 2 59.69 -27.02 28.46
C LYS A 2 59.66 -25.48 28.42
N THR A 3 60.78 -24.81 28.11
CA THR A 3 60.87 -23.34 28.00
C THR A 3 60.17 -22.76 26.77
N LYS A 4 60.13 -23.50 25.65
CA LYS A 4 59.45 -23.07 24.41
C LYS A 4 57.93 -23.19 24.52
N ILE A 5 57.44 -24.17 25.29
CA ILE A 5 56.00 -24.36 25.56
C ILE A 5 55.47 -23.26 26.49
N LEU A 6 56.25 -22.88 27.51
CA LEU A 6 55.89 -21.77 28.42
C LEU A 6 55.81 -20.42 27.68
N LEU A 7 56.75 -20.16 26.76
CA LEU A 7 56.76 -18.95 25.92
C LEU A 7 55.58 -18.92 24.93
N LEU A 8 55.18 -20.07 24.37
CA LEU A 8 53.99 -20.17 23.53
C LEU A 8 52.70 -19.95 24.34
N LEU A 9 52.63 -20.45 25.57
CA LEU A 9 51.50 -20.23 26.50
C LEU A 9 51.41 -18.76 26.96
N LEU A 10 52.55 -18.13 27.24
CA LEU A 10 52.63 -16.70 27.58
C LEU A 10 52.30 -15.81 26.37
N MET A 11 52.75 -16.17 25.16
CA MET A 11 52.36 -15.46 23.94
C MET A 11 50.89 -15.66 23.57
N PHE A 12 50.31 -16.83 23.86
CA PHE A 12 48.87 -17.08 23.67
C PHE A 12 48.02 -16.25 24.66
N SER A 13 48.42 -16.20 25.93
CA SER A 13 47.70 -15.43 26.95
C SER A 13 47.88 -13.91 26.79
N ILE A 14 49.06 -13.44 26.38
CA ILE A 14 49.28 -12.04 25.96
C ILE A 14 48.50 -11.74 24.68
N GLY A 15 48.51 -12.62 23.67
CA GLY A 15 47.75 -12.42 22.42
C GLY A 15 46.23 -12.34 22.63
N MET A 16 45.67 -13.16 23.52
CA MET A 16 44.24 -13.10 23.87
C MET A 16 43.88 -11.86 24.70
N ALA A 17 44.68 -11.50 25.71
CA ALA A 17 44.42 -10.34 26.56
C ALA A 17 44.58 -9.00 25.80
N PHE A 18 45.57 -8.89 24.90
CA PHE A 18 45.79 -7.69 24.10
C PHE A 18 44.78 -7.57 22.94
N GLY A 19 44.38 -8.68 22.31
CA GLY A 19 43.32 -8.69 21.29
C GLY A 19 41.94 -8.34 21.84
N GLN A 20 41.62 -8.76 23.08
CA GLN A 20 40.39 -8.36 23.78
C GLN A 20 40.41 -6.88 24.19
N GLY A 21 41.53 -6.38 24.73
CA GLY A 21 41.67 -4.98 25.13
C GLY A 21 41.59 -3.97 23.98
N GLU A 22 42.00 -4.34 22.76
CA GLU A 22 41.80 -3.50 21.58
C GLU A 22 40.36 -3.55 21.05
N ARG A 23 39.70 -4.72 21.10
CA ARG A 23 38.31 -4.89 20.63
C ARG A 23 37.30 -4.15 21.52
N THR A 24 37.48 -4.18 22.84
CA THR A 24 36.63 -3.42 23.78
C THR A 24 36.82 -1.91 23.65
N LYS A 25 38.05 -1.43 23.50
CA LYS A 25 38.33 -0.01 23.20
C LYS A 25 37.72 0.44 21.89
N TYR A 26 37.79 -0.40 20.85
CA TYR A 26 37.18 -0.10 19.56
C TYR A 26 35.64 -0.07 19.64
N LEU A 27 35.04 -1.00 20.37
CA LEU A 27 33.60 -1.02 20.63
C LEU A 27 33.13 0.22 21.42
N ASP A 28 33.83 0.59 22.50
CA ASP A 28 33.51 1.79 23.27
C ASP A 28 33.62 3.06 22.40
N SER A 29 34.66 3.17 21.57
CA SER A 29 34.81 4.27 20.59
C SER A 29 33.65 4.35 19.61
N LEU A 30 33.20 3.21 19.06
CA LEU A 30 32.04 3.13 18.18
C LEU A 30 30.75 3.58 18.90
N LEU A 31 30.47 3.02 20.08
CA LEU A 31 29.25 3.35 20.83
C LEU A 31 29.23 4.81 21.27
N ASN A 32 30.37 5.37 21.72
CA ASN A 32 30.51 6.79 22.03
C ASN A 32 30.18 7.67 20.81
N LYS A 33 30.62 7.25 19.62
CA LYS A 33 30.32 7.95 18.37
C LYS A 33 28.82 7.91 18.04
N LEU A 34 28.15 6.77 18.23
CA LEU A 34 26.70 6.63 18.03
C LEU A 34 25.91 7.51 19.02
N VAL A 35 26.24 7.44 20.31
CA VAL A 35 25.63 8.28 21.36
C VAL A 35 25.78 9.77 21.04
N LYS A 36 26.96 10.18 20.56
CA LYS A 36 27.21 11.57 20.16
C LYS A 36 26.32 11.98 18.98
N TYR A 37 26.16 11.13 17.98
CA TYR A 37 25.32 11.41 16.82
C TYR A 37 23.84 11.49 17.18
N ASP A 38 23.32 10.57 18.00
CA ASP A 38 21.92 10.59 18.40
C ASP A 38 21.60 11.82 19.27
N ASN A 39 22.50 12.17 20.20
CA ASN A 39 22.36 13.40 20.98
C ASN A 39 22.42 14.67 20.13
N ALA A 40 23.31 14.73 19.13
CA ALA A 40 23.40 15.86 18.21
C ALA A 40 22.11 16.01 17.39
N TYR A 41 21.63 14.91 16.78
CA TYR A 41 20.39 14.91 16.01
C TYR A 41 19.21 15.42 16.84
N ILE A 42 19.05 14.93 18.06
CA ILE A 42 17.98 15.34 18.98
C ILE A 42 18.06 16.81 19.34
N ASN A 43 19.26 17.33 19.57
CA ASN A 43 19.48 18.74 19.86
C ASN A 43 19.11 19.62 18.66
N ASP A 44 19.66 19.30 17.49
CA ASP A 44 19.55 20.12 16.30
C ASP A 44 18.11 20.14 15.76
N THR A 45 17.41 19.01 15.86
CA THR A 45 16.05 18.85 15.32
C THR A 45 14.94 19.02 16.36
N ASN A 46 15.28 19.13 17.65
CA ASN A 46 14.32 19.05 18.76
C ASN A 46 13.42 17.79 18.71
N SER A 47 13.97 16.67 18.22
CA SER A 47 13.26 15.39 18.12
C SER A 47 13.21 14.66 19.46
N LEU A 48 12.19 13.81 19.65
CA LEU A 48 12.08 12.95 20.84
C LEU A 48 12.86 11.64 20.71
N VAL A 49 13.09 11.22 19.46
CA VAL A 49 13.69 9.93 19.11
C VAL A 49 14.90 10.14 18.19
N SER A 50 15.81 9.18 18.18
CA SER A 50 16.96 9.13 17.28
C SER A 50 16.55 9.11 15.81
N ALA A 51 17.48 9.47 14.92
CA ALA A 51 17.25 9.40 13.48
C ALA A 51 16.94 7.97 13.00
N TYR A 52 17.55 6.97 13.66
CA TYR A 52 17.31 5.55 13.41
C TYR A 52 15.84 5.20 13.69
N THR A 53 15.38 5.45 14.91
CA THR A 53 14.02 5.10 15.35
C THR A 53 12.97 5.87 14.55
N PHE A 54 13.20 7.15 14.28
CA PHE A 54 12.32 7.91 13.38
C PHE A 54 12.17 7.23 12.02
N SER A 55 13.27 6.78 11.42
CA SER A 55 13.26 6.12 10.12
C SER A 55 12.52 4.77 10.16
N GLN A 56 12.68 3.99 11.23
CA GLN A 56 11.92 2.73 11.41
C GLN A 56 10.43 2.99 11.60
N MET A 57 10.07 3.98 12.41
CA MET A 57 8.67 4.36 12.62
C MET A 57 8.01 4.82 11.32
N VAL A 58 8.68 5.69 10.54
CA VAL A 58 8.20 6.11 9.22
C VAL A 58 8.04 4.90 8.30
N LYS A 59 9.01 3.99 8.26
CA LYS A 59 8.95 2.77 7.44
C LYS A 59 7.77 1.88 7.84
N LYS A 60 7.52 1.72 9.15
CA LYS A 60 6.40 0.92 9.68
C LYS A 60 5.05 1.55 9.33
N ASP A 61 4.87 2.83 9.65
CA ASP A 61 3.63 3.57 9.39
C ASP A 61 3.35 3.66 7.88
N PHE A 62 4.39 3.87 7.05
CA PHE A 62 4.25 3.95 5.61
C PHE A 62 3.98 2.61 4.94
N SER A 63 4.59 1.52 5.43
CA SER A 63 4.30 0.16 4.92
C SER A 63 2.84 -0.23 5.13
N LEU A 64 2.22 0.25 6.22
CA LEU A 64 0.78 0.08 6.46
C LEU A 64 -0.10 0.91 5.50
N LEU A 65 0.40 2.06 5.03
CA LEU A 65 -0.33 2.97 4.14
C LEU A 65 -0.21 2.64 2.65
N VAL A 66 0.92 2.07 2.20
CA VAL A 66 1.29 2.04 0.78
C VAL A 66 0.91 0.78 0.02
N THR A 67 0.43 -0.26 0.69
CA THR A 67 -0.03 -1.45 0.00
C THR A 67 -1.51 -1.26 -0.34
N GLY A 68 -1.88 -1.16 -1.61
CA GLY A 68 -3.25 -0.88 -2.02
C GLY A 68 -3.36 -0.62 -3.52
N SER A 69 -4.35 -1.24 -4.15
CA SER A 69 -4.63 -1.18 -5.59
C SER A 69 -5.11 0.19 -6.04
N ALA A 70 -4.66 0.61 -7.22
CA ALA A 70 -5.18 1.74 -7.97
C ALA A 70 -6.67 1.60 -8.36
N GLU A 71 -7.24 0.39 -8.35
CA GLU A 71 -8.62 0.15 -8.82
C GLU A 71 -9.68 0.15 -7.71
N ASN A 72 -9.29 -0.04 -6.44
CA ASN A 72 -10.21 -0.36 -5.35
C ASN A 72 -10.28 0.65 -4.20
N THR A 73 -9.63 1.82 -4.29
CA THR A 73 -9.72 2.91 -3.28
C THR A 73 -9.73 2.38 -1.82
N GLN A 74 -8.82 1.46 -1.50
CA GLN A 74 -8.68 0.85 -0.18
C GLN A 74 -7.22 0.95 0.26
N VAL A 75 -7.01 1.47 1.47
CA VAL A 75 -5.68 1.60 2.07
C VAL A 75 -5.28 0.29 2.76
N GLY A 76 -4.03 -0.15 2.57
CA GLY A 76 -3.37 -1.17 3.39
C GLY A 76 -3.66 -2.64 3.06
N LYS A 77 -3.59 -3.07 1.79
CA LYS A 77 -3.65 -4.50 1.41
C LYS A 77 -2.55 -4.89 0.41
N TYR A 78 -1.77 -5.91 0.77
CA TYR A 78 -0.89 -6.68 -0.14
C TYR A 78 -1.69 -7.51 -1.15
N ALA A 79 -2.94 -7.81 -0.81
CA ALA A 79 -3.92 -8.46 -1.67
C ALA A 79 -5.33 -7.97 -1.28
N ALA A 80 -6.07 -7.43 -2.24
CA ALA A 80 -7.47 -7.04 -2.11
C ALA A 80 -8.31 -7.91 -3.03
N LEU A 81 -9.47 -8.32 -2.52
CA LEU A 81 -10.50 -9.03 -3.26
C LEU A 81 -11.81 -8.28 -3.00
N SER A 82 -12.54 -7.98 -4.07
CA SER A 82 -13.89 -7.40 -4.01
C SER A 82 -14.81 -8.32 -4.78
N VAL A 83 -15.89 -8.72 -4.14
CA VAL A 83 -16.93 -9.55 -4.74
C VAL A 83 -18.20 -8.71 -4.78
N ASP A 84 -18.58 -8.31 -5.98
CA ASP A 84 -19.86 -7.68 -6.28
C ASP A 84 -20.68 -8.67 -7.12
N LYS A 85 -22.00 -8.55 -7.10
CA LYS A 85 -22.94 -9.42 -7.83
C LYS A 85 -22.61 -9.50 -9.33
N ASN A 86 -22.06 -8.41 -9.89
CA ASN A 86 -21.78 -8.28 -11.31
C ASN A 86 -20.27 -8.23 -11.64
N GLU A 87 -19.39 -8.07 -10.64
CA GLU A 87 -17.95 -7.90 -10.85
C GLU A 87 -17.15 -8.51 -9.70
N GLN A 88 -16.25 -9.45 -10.00
CA GLN A 88 -15.19 -9.83 -9.07
C GLN A 88 -13.92 -9.10 -9.45
N SER A 89 -13.25 -8.47 -8.50
CA SER A 89 -11.94 -7.85 -8.72
C SER A 89 -10.92 -8.29 -7.70
N PHE A 90 -9.69 -8.43 -8.14
CA PHE A 90 -8.55 -8.73 -7.28
C PHE A 90 -7.40 -7.78 -7.59
N SER A 91 -6.54 -7.57 -6.60
CA SER A 91 -5.28 -6.85 -6.76
C SER A 91 -4.29 -7.33 -5.74
N PHE A 92 -3.06 -7.62 -6.12
CA PHE A 92 -2.01 -8.01 -5.20
C PHE A 92 -0.64 -7.53 -5.70
N SER A 93 0.28 -7.33 -4.75
CA SER A 93 1.66 -6.90 -5.02
C SER A 93 2.63 -7.98 -4.53
N PRO A 94 2.93 -9.00 -5.36
CA PRO A 94 3.68 -10.18 -4.92
C PRO A 94 5.14 -9.88 -4.57
N ILE A 95 5.72 -8.83 -5.14
CA ILE A 95 7.12 -8.44 -4.91
C ILE A 95 7.14 -6.98 -4.50
N ASN A 96 7.73 -6.70 -3.34
CA ASN A 96 7.97 -5.36 -2.84
C ASN A 96 9.46 -5.23 -2.48
N TYR A 97 10.10 -4.18 -2.97
CA TYR A 97 11.48 -3.82 -2.69
C TYR A 97 11.54 -2.43 -2.08
N ILE A 98 12.08 -2.35 -0.87
CA ILE A 98 12.28 -1.08 -0.17
C ILE A 98 13.72 -0.62 -0.41
N ILE A 99 13.89 0.52 -1.07
CA ILE A 99 15.22 1.09 -1.29
C ILE A 99 15.81 1.46 0.09
N ASN A 100 17.03 0.98 0.36
CA ASN A 100 17.69 1.08 1.68
C ASN A 100 16.91 0.40 2.82
N GLY A 101 16.10 -0.62 2.54
CA GLY A 101 15.27 -1.29 3.55
C GLY A 101 16.04 -1.82 4.77
N ASN A 102 17.32 -2.18 4.58
CA ASN A 102 18.18 -2.71 5.65
C ASN A 102 19.14 -1.66 6.24
N ASP A 103 19.18 -0.45 5.68
CA ASP A 103 20.08 0.62 6.11
C ASP A 103 19.28 1.71 6.83
N ALA A 104 19.12 1.52 8.12
CA ALA A 104 18.38 2.41 8.99
C ALA A 104 19.02 3.79 9.20
N SER A 105 20.25 4.00 8.71
CA SER A 105 20.90 5.32 8.71
C SER A 105 20.49 6.18 7.52
N LYS A 106 19.77 5.62 6.55
CA LYS A 106 19.28 6.33 5.37
C LYS A 106 17.78 6.60 5.47
N PRO A 107 17.32 7.77 5.00
CA PRO A 107 15.90 8.09 5.03
C PRO A 107 15.12 7.12 4.14
N PHE A 108 14.06 6.55 4.70
CA PHE A 108 13.10 5.77 3.95
C PHE A 108 12.34 6.71 2.99
N LYS A 109 12.49 6.51 1.67
CA LYS A 109 11.88 7.38 0.66
C LYS A 109 11.17 6.64 -0.46
N HIS A 110 11.62 5.44 -0.82
CA HIS A 110 11.16 4.80 -2.05
C HIS A 110 10.82 3.33 -1.85
N VAL A 111 9.68 2.94 -2.39
CA VAL A 111 9.24 1.55 -2.49
C VAL A 111 8.98 1.24 -3.96
N LEU A 112 9.56 0.15 -4.43
CA LEU A 112 9.31 -0.42 -5.74
C LEU A 112 8.48 -1.69 -5.57
N ALA A 113 7.46 -1.89 -6.38
CA ALA A 113 6.66 -3.11 -6.32
C ALA A 113 6.27 -3.60 -7.71
N ILE A 114 6.04 -4.89 -7.83
CA ILE A 114 5.34 -5.47 -8.98
C ILE A 114 3.90 -5.68 -8.54
N ASN A 115 2.96 -5.21 -9.36
CA ASN A 115 1.52 -5.24 -9.09
C ASN A 115 0.82 -6.10 -10.15
N ALA A 116 -0.15 -6.89 -9.70
CA ALA A 116 -1.04 -7.67 -10.54
C ALA A 116 -2.49 -7.42 -10.10
N ASN A 117 -3.31 -6.92 -11.03
CA ASN A 117 -4.72 -6.61 -10.80
C ASN A 117 -5.57 -7.32 -11.85
N GLY A 118 -6.81 -7.62 -11.51
CA GLY A 118 -7.74 -8.12 -12.49
C GLY A 118 -9.19 -8.00 -12.10
N LYS A 119 -10.04 -8.10 -13.11
CA LYS A 119 -11.49 -8.19 -13.00
C LYS A 119 -11.99 -9.38 -13.79
N LEU A 120 -12.98 -10.08 -13.25
CA LEU A 120 -13.61 -11.27 -13.82
C LEU A 120 -15.13 -11.11 -13.77
N ASN A 121 -15.78 -11.55 -14.85
CA ASN A 121 -17.22 -11.48 -15.03
C ASN A 121 -17.80 -12.89 -14.95
N ASN A 122 -18.09 -13.42 -13.75
CA ASN A 122 -19.12 -14.45 -13.47
C ASN A 122 -19.07 -15.05 -12.04
N ASP A 123 -20.01 -15.98 -11.77
CA ASP A 123 -20.44 -16.63 -10.52
C ASP A 123 -19.40 -17.48 -9.74
N GLY A 124 -18.11 -17.40 -10.09
CA GLY A 124 -17.07 -18.25 -9.49
C GLY A 124 -15.71 -17.56 -9.33
N PHE A 125 -14.99 -17.87 -8.25
CA PHE A 125 -13.60 -17.43 -8.07
C PHE A 125 -12.70 -18.12 -9.11
N PHE A 126 -11.95 -17.33 -9.88
CA PHE A 126 -11.03 -17.83 -10.91
C PHE A 126 -11.68 -18.55 -12.10
N ASP A 127 -12.94 -18.22 -12.43
CA ASP A 127 -13.48 -18.57 -13.73
C ASP A 127 -12.91 -17.64 -14.81
N PHE A 128 -12.09 -18.20 -15.71
CA PHE A 128 -11.40 -17.48 -16.78
C PHE A 128 -12.04 -17.69 -18.16
N SER A 129 -13.19 -18.34 -18.22
CA SER A 129 -13.90 -18.69 -19.45
C SER A 129 -14.55 -17.48 -20.14
N ASP A 130 -14.91 -16.45 -19.36
CA ASP A 130 -15.61 -15.24 -19.80
C ASP A 130 -14.70 -13.98 -19.82
N ARG A 131 -15.32 -12.79 -19.86
CA ARG A 131 -14.58 -11.52 -19.90
C ARG A 131 -13.60 -11.43 -18.74
N LYS A 132 -12.37 -11.05 -19.07
CA LYS A 132 -11.33 -10.74 -18.09
C LYS A 132 -10.57 -9.48 -18.44
N LYS A 133 -10.34 -8.66 -17.41
CA LYS A 133 -9.37 -7.57 -17.45
C LYS A 133 -8.21 -7.96 -16.55
N LEU A 134 -6.99 -7.87 -17.05
CA LEU A 134 -5.76 -8.15 -16.31
C LEU A 134 -4.80 -6.99 -16.49
N GLN A 135 -4.15 -6.56 -15.42
CA GLN A 135 -3.12 -5.53 -15.45
C GLN A 135 -1.92 -6.01 -14.65
N ILE A 136 -0.75 -5.96 -15.26
CA ILE A 136 0.52 -6.32 -14.61
C ILE A 136 1.50 -5.19 -14.87
N GLY A 137 2.13 -4.69 -13.81
CA GLY A 137 3.04 -3.54 -13.94
C GLY A 137 3.96 -3.36 -12.75
N GLY A 138 4.93 -2.47 -12.94
CA GLY A 138 5.77 -1.96 -11.87
C GLY A 138 5.14 -0.74 -11.24
N SER A 139 5.41 -0.52 -9.96
CA SER A 139 5.06 0.70 -9.28
C SER A 139 6.23 1.27 -8.51
N TRP A 140 6.27 2.59 -8.47
CA TRP A 140 7.22 3.38 -7.71
C TRP A 140 6.46 4.31 -6.78
N THR A 141 6.61 4.07 -5.49
CA THR A 141 6.08 4.95 -4.45
C THR A 141 7.21 5.78 -3.86
N SER A 142 7.01 7.10 -3.79
CA SER A 142 7.96 8.08 -3.28
C SER A 142 7.36 8.88 -2.13
N LEU A 143 7.94 8.75 -0.93
CA LEU A 143 7.62 9.55 0.24
C LEU A 143 8.35 10.90 0.15
N TRP A 144 7.59 11.98 -0.03
CA TRP A 144 8.11 13.34 -0.17
C TRP A 144 8.25 14.04 1.17
N TYR A 145 7.33 13.76 2.09
CA TYR A 145 7.26 14.46 3.37
C TYR A 145 6.88 13.50 4.48
N SER A 146 7.66 13.50 5.56
CA SER A 146 7.30 12.86 6.83
C SER A 146 7.63 13.78 7.99
N ARG A 147 6.65 14.00 8.87
CA ARG A 147 6.87 14.80 10.09
C ARG A 147 6.06 14.28 11.26
N TYR A 148 6.75 14.11 12.38
CA TYR A 148 6.18 13.72 13.65
C TYR A 148 6.43 14.87 14.63
N SER A 149 5.38 15.31 15.32
CA SER A 149 5.47 16.42 16.26
C SER A 149 5.39 15.90 17.70
N PHE A 150 6.20 16.50 18.57
CA PHE A 150 6.32 16.14 19.99
C PHE A 150 6.26 17.40 20.87
N PRO A 151 5.86 17.29 22.14
CA PRO A 151 5.99 18.35 23.13
C PRO A 151 7.47 18.76 23.25
N LYS A 152 7.73 20.07 23.25
CA LYS A 152 9.09 20.60 23.46
C LYS A 152 9.56 20.36 24.90
N ASN A 153 10.88 20.29 25.11
CA ASN A 153 11.57 20.28 26.41
C ASN A 153 11.45 18.99 27.26
N LYS A 154 11.80 17.83 26.69
CA LYS A 154 11.94 16.58 27.45
C LYS A 154 13.41 16.15 27.56
N VAL A 155 14.19 16.87 28.38
CA VAL A 155 15.64 16.64 28.60
C VAL A 155 15.92 15.29 29.29
N LYS A 156 14.96 14.76 30.08
CA LYS A 156 15.14 13.55 30.91
C LYS A 156 15.41 12.25 30.15
N TYR A 157 15.20 12.22 28.83
CA TYR A 157 15.30 11.00 28.03
C TYR A 157 16.66 10.78 27.36
N ARG A 158 17.62 11.69 27.54
CA ARG A 158 18.96 11.53 26.93
C ARG A 158 19.86 10.53 27.65
N GLN A 159 19.56 10.25 28.92
CA GLN A 159 20.32 9.28 29.73
C GLN A 159 20.21 7.86 29.17
N ILE A 160 19.17 7.57 28.37
CA ILE A 160 18.95 6.23 27.79
C ILE A 160 20.11 5.83 26.87
N TYR A 161 20.66 6.77 26.09
CA TYR A 161 21.78 6.46 25.18
C TYR A 161 23.03 6.00 25.94
N GLY A 162 23.32 6.62 27.08
CA GLY A 162 24.42 6.22 27.97
C GLY A 162 24.14 4.87 28.63
N LEU A 163 22.93 4.67 29.16
CA LEU A 163 22.54 3.41 29.79
C LEU A 163 22.57 2.22 28.83
N VAL A 164 22.13 2.38 27.58
CA VAL A 164 22.18 1.33 26.56
C VAL A 164 23.63 1.02 26.17
N LYS A 165 24.47 2.06 25.99
CA LYS A 165 25.91 1.88 25.77
C LYS A 165 26.52 1.04 26.90
N ASP A 166 26.33 1.46 28.15
CA ASP A 166 26.98 0.83 29.31
C ASP A 166 26.50 -0.62 29.50
N ASN A 167 25.22 -0.90 29.25
CA ASN A 167 24.68 -2.26 29.25
C ASN A 167 25.36 -3.15 28.20
N ILE A 168 25.53 -2.66 26.96
CA ILE A 168 26.21 -3.42 25.90
C ILE A 168 27.68 -3.69 26.26
N LEU A 169 28.39 -2.71 26.82
CA LEU A 169 29.78 -2.88 27.26
C LEU A 169 29.91 -3.91 28.38
N ASN A 170 29.09 -3.80 29.42
CA ASN A 170 29.11 -4.72 30.57
C ASN A 170 28.81 -6.17 30.16
N ASN A 171 27.91 -6.40 29.20
CA ASN A 171 27.61 -7.74 28.71
C ASN A 171 28.76 -8.39 27.93
N VAL A 172 29.62 -7.58 27.30
CA VAL A 172 30.82 -8.05 26.58
C VAL A 172 31.98 -8.30 27.55
N GLU A 173 32.09 -7.49 28.60
CA GLU A 173 33.09 -7.63 29.66
C GLU A 173 32.79 -8.81 30.60
N GLY A 174 31.52 -9.12 30.85
CA GLY A 174 31.08 -10.15 31.80
C GLY A 174 30.85 -11.57 31.26
N THR A 175 31.05 -11.82 29.96
CA THR A 175 30.83 -13.15 29.34
C THR A 175 32.09 -14.02 29.39
N ASP A 176 31.94 -15.28 29.81
CA ASP A 176 33.02 -16.28 29.96
C ASP A 176 33.65 -16.62 28.58
N ASP A 177 34.96 -16.83 28.52
CA ASP A 177 35.71 -16.95 27.26
C ASP A 177 35.27 -18.15 26.40
N LEU A 178 34.70 -19.18 27.04
CA LEU A 178 34.16 -20.37 26.38
C LEU A 178 32.79 -20.09 25.70
N GLU A 179 31.92 -19.31 26.32
CA GLU A 179 30.63 -18.92 25.73
C GLU A 179 30.80 -17.97 24.55
N LYS A 180 31.86 -17.15 24.55
CA LYS A 180 32.25 -16.28 23.44
C LYS A 180 32.71 -17.05 22.20
N LEU A 181 33.31 -18.24 22.36
CA LEU A 181 33.74 -19.12 21.27
C LEU A 181 32.57 -19.92 20.66
N VAL A 182 31.56 -20.26 21.46
CA VAL A 182 30.37 -21.03 21.01
C VAL A 182 29.31 -20.12 20.39
N ASN A 183 29.14 -18.89 20.89
CA ASN A 183 28.23 -17.89 20.33
C ASN A 183 28.96 -16.95 19.38
N ASN A 184 29.27 -17.44 18.17
CA ASN A 184 29.62 -16.71 16.93
C ASN A 184 30.08 -15.25 17.10
N GLU A 185 31.34 -14.99 16.72
CA GLU A 185 31.95 -13.67 16.55
C GLU A 185 30.98 -12.62 15.97
N ARG A 186 30.28 -11.89 16.84
CA ARG A 186 29.48 -10.75 16.40
C ARG A 186 30.43 -9.72 15.80
N ASN A 187 30.21 -9.42 14.52
CA ASN A 187 30.95 -8.43 13.77
C ASN A 187 30.63 -7.03 14.32
N VAL A 188 31.49 -6.05 14.03
CA VAL A 188 31.30 -4.65 14.45
C VAL A 188 29.93 -4.08 14.01
N GLY A 189 29.44 -4.51 12.84
CA GLY A 189 28.10 -4.16 12.35
C GLY A 189 26.97 -4.68 13.24
N ASP A 190 27.16 -5.82 13.91
CA ASP A 190 26.15 -6.43 14.76
C ASP A 190 25.95 -5.64 16.05
N TYR A 191 27.03 -5.07 16.63
CA TYR A 191 26.95 -4.21 17.80
C TYR A 191 26.30 -2.86 17.52
N LYS A 192 26.54 -2.28 16.32
CA LYS A 192 25.82 -1.08 15.87
C LYS A 192 24.32 -1.34 15.77
N ASN A 193 23.93 -2.47 15.17
CA ASN A 193 22.53 -2.85 15.04
C ASN A 193 21.89 -3.13 16.40
N LEU A 194 22.60 -3.85 17.29
CA LEU A 194 22.15 -4.12 18.65
C LEU A 194 21.90 -2.83 19.44
N TYR A 195 22.84 -1.88 19.38
CA TYR A 195 22.67 -0.57 20.03
C TYR A 195 21.39 0.12 19.56
N HIS A 196 21.19 0.22 18.25
CA HIS A 196 20.01 0.89 17.71
C HIS A 196 18.70 0.18 18.06
N GLN A 197 18.67 -1.17 18.06
CA GLN A 197 17.49 -1.94 18.44
C GLN A 197 17.12 -1.75 19.92
N GLU A 198 18.12 -1.74 20.81
CA GLU A 198 17.87 -1.50 22.23
C GLU A 198 17.41 -0.06 22.48
N VAL A 199 18.01 0.94 21.83
CA VAL A 199 17.56 2.33 21.87
C VAL A 199 16.12 2.46 21.37
N GLU A 200 15.79 1.88 20.22
CA GLU A 200 14.47 1.91 19.59
C GLU A 200 13.39 1.41 20.56
N LYS A 201 13.65 0.33 21.31
CA LYS A 201 12.70 -0.22 22.30
C LYS A 201 12.26 0.79 23.35
N TYR A 202 13.19 1.58 23.89
CA TYR A 202 12.89 2.62 24.88
C TYR A 202 12.27 3.85 24.22
N GLU A 203 12.77 4.23 23.05
CA GLU A 203 12.26 5.36 22.27
C GLU A 203 10.81 5.13 21.80
N ASP A 204 10.45 3.91 21.41
CA ASP A 204 9.09 3.52 21.04
C ASP A 204 8.11 3.68 22.20
N ALA A 205 8.54 3.33 23.42
CA ALA A 205 7.73 3.50 24.62
C ALA A 205 7.50 5.00 24.93
N LEU A 206 8.53 5.82 24.77
CA LEU A 206 8.42 7.28 24.90
C LEU A 206 7.52 7.87 23.83
N TYR A 207 7.74 7.46 22.59
CA TYR A 207 7.00 7.89 21.43
C TYR A 207 5.49 7.70 21.63
N LYS A 208 5.06 6.49 21.99
CA LYS A 208 3.64 6.17 22.26
C LYS A 208 3.00 7.11 23.28
N ASN A 209 3.78 7.56 24.26
CA ASN A 209 3.31 8.45 25.30
C ASN A 209 3.25 9.92 24.89
N TYR A 210 4.09 10.37 23.96
CA TYR A 210 4.31 11.80 23.74
C TYR A 210 4.06 12.32 22.32
N TRP A 211 3.81 11.47 21.32
CA TRP A 211 3.49 11.98 19.99
C TRP A 211 2.22 12.86 19.99
N THR A 212 2.17 13.87 19.12
CA THR A 212 1.01 14.80 19.06
C THR A 212 0.36 14.81 17.69
N ARG A 213 1.18 14.84 16.64
CA ARG A 213 0.75 14.91 15.25
C ARG A 213 1.68 14.12 14.35
N LYS A 214 1.13 13.47 13.33
CA LYS A 214 1.83 12.83 12.22
C LYS A 214 1.35 13.40 10.89
N VAL A 215 2.27 13.62 9.97
CA VAL A 215 1.97 14.01 8.60
C VAL A 215 2.86 13.21 7.65
N LEU A 216 2.24 12.57 6.67
CA LEU A 216 2.92 11.83 5.61
C LEU A 216 2.36 12.27 4.26
N ALA A 217 3.22 12.53 3.29
CA ALA A 217 2.81 12.83 1.92
C ALA A 217 3.67 12.09 0.91
N TRP A 218 3.03 11.41 -0.04
CA TRP A 218 3.71 10.56 -1.01
C TRP A 218 2.99 10.52 -2.35
N THR A 219 3.72 10.15 -3.39
CA THR A 219 3.14 9.83 -4.69
C THR A 219 3.39 8.37 -5.02
N LYS A 220 2.48 7.76 -5.76
CA LYS A 220 2.65 6.44 -6.33
C LYS A 220 2.41 6.51 -7.83
N LEU A 221 3.39 6.00 -8.58
CA LEU A 221 3.35 5.85 -10.02
C LEU A 221 3.23 4.35 -10.33
N ASP A 222 2.22 3.96 -11.10
CA ASP A 222 2.04 2.62 -11.63
C ASP A 222 2.15 2.65 -13.15
N ILE A 223 2.97 1.77 -13.72
CA ILE A 223 3.15 1.63 -15.17
C ILE A 223 3.15 0.15 -15.50
N GLY A 224 2.40 -0.23 -16.53
CA GLY A 224 2.45 -1.61 -16.98
C GLY A 224 1.63 -1.90 -18.20
N TYR A 225 1.32 -3.18 -18.34
CA TYR A 225 0.55 -3.74 -19.42
C TYR A 225 -0.86 -4.07 -18.92
N SER A 226 -1.86 -3.72 -19.72
CA SER A 226 -3.27 -4.03 -19.51
C SER A 226 -3.79 -4.86 -20.67
N GLU A 227 -4.59 -5.85 -20.32
CA GLU A 227 -5.27 -6.76 -21.24
C GLU A 227 -6.75 -6.84 -20.87
N ASP A 228 -7.64 -6.59 -21.83
CA ASP A 228 -9.09 -6.78 -21.69
C ASP A 228 -9.55 -7.75 -22.79
N LYS A 229 -9.98 -8.95 -22.39
CA LYS A 229 -10.46 -9.99 -23.29
C LYS A 229 -11.98 -10.02 -23.27
N LEU A 230 -12.56 -9.92 -24.46
CA LEU A 230 -14.00 -9.87 -24.72
C LEU A 230 -14.36 -10.95 -25.74
N LYS A 231 -15.54 -11.55 -25.61
CA LYS A 231 -16.19 -12.30 -26.68
C LYS A 231 -17.21 -11.41 -27.37
N ILE A 232 -17.19 -11.35 -28.70
CA ILE A 232 -18.05 -10.46 -29.48
C ILE A 232 -18.77 -11.24 -30.59
N VAL A 233 -20.09 -11.08 -30.68
CA VAL A 233 -20.87 -11.37 -31.89
C VAL A 233 -20.89 -10.10 -32.73
N ASP A 234 -20.54 -10.21 -34.01
CA ASP A 234 -20.58 -9.08 -34.93
C ASP A 234 -22.01 -8.81 -35.38
N SER A 235 -22.55 -7.63 -35.04
CA SER A 235 -23.89 -7.22 -35.44
C SER A 235 -24.12 -7.19 -36.95
N ILE A 236 -23.06 -7.11 -37.76
CA ILE A 236 -23.14 -7.09 -39.23
C ILE A 236 -23.09 -8.51 -39.82
N ASN A 237 -22.39 -9.44 -39.17
CA ASN A 237 -22.21 -10.83 -39.62
C ASN A 237 -22.69 -11.83 -38.56
N VAL A 238 -23.96 -11.69 -38.18
CA VAL A 238 -24.57 -12.43 -37.06
C VAL A 238 -24.54 -13.95 -37.30
N GLN A 239 -24.87 -14.42 -38.51
CA GLN A 239 -24.98 -15.86 -38.79
C GLN A 239 -23.69 -16.66 -38.51
N ASN A 240 -22.53 -16.11 -38.86
CA ASN A 240 -21.23 -16.77 -38.61
C ASN A 240 -20.72 -16.52 -37.18
N SER A 241 -20.89 -15.31 -36.66
CA SER A 241 -20.35 -14.92 -35.35
C SER A 241 -21.19 -15.39 -34.16
N VAL A 242 -22.42 -15.84 -34.39
CA VAL A 242 -23.23 -16.56 -33.41
C VAL A 242 -22.70 -18.00 -33.25
N MET A 243 -22.40 -18.71 -34.33
CA MET A 243 -21.88 -20.08 -34.20
C MET A 243 -20.48 -20.14 -33.55
N GLU A 244 -19.64 -19.13 -33.78
CA GLU A 244 -18.31 -19.02 -33.17
C GLU A 244 -18.02 -17.56 -32.77
N PRO A 245 -18.25 -17.17 -31.50
CA PRO A 245 -18.00 -15.82 -31.01
C PRO A 245 -16.55 -15.37 -31.20
N ILE A 246 -16.37 -14.13 -31.65
CA ILE A 246 -15.04 -13.58 -31.96
C ILE A 246 -14.35 -13.15 -30.66
N ASN A 247 -13.20 -13.76 -30.38
CA ASN A 247 -12.33 -13.31 -29.30
C ASN A 247 -11.64 -11.98 -29.65
N LYS A 248 -12.03 -10.90 -28.99
CA LYS A 248 -11.35 -9.61 -29.08
C LYS A 248 -10.50 -9.34 -27.86
N ASN A 249 -9.22 -9.09 -28.14
CA ASN A 249 -8.24 -8.75 -27.14
C ASN A 249 -7.82 -7.28 -27.29
N ILE A 250 -7.97 -6.51 -26.22
CA ILE A 250 -7.53 -5.11 -26.14
C ILE A 250 -6.29 -5.10 -25.26
N LYS A 251 -5.15 -4.90 -25.92
CA LYS A 251 -3.84 -4.82 -25.28
C LYS A 251 -3.34 -3.40 -25.34
N GLY A 252 -2.79 -2.90 -24.24
CA GLY A 252 -2.20 -1.57 -24.19
C GLY A 252 -1.34 -1.37 -22.95
N ALA A 253 -0.58 -0.28 -22.96
CA ALA A 253 0.04 0.20 -21.74
C ALA A 253 -1.04 0.82 -20.85
N TYR A 254 -0.78 0.82 -19.55
CA TYR A 254 -1.47 1.67 -18.59
C TYR A 254 -0.46 2.47 -17.80
N PHE A 255 -0.90 3.65 -17.39
CA PHE A 255 -0.17 4.60 -16.56
C PHE A 255 -1.12 5.10 -15.49
N SER A 256 -0.69 5.17 -14.24
CA SER A 256 -1.47 5.77 -13.15
C SER A 256 -0.55 6.52 -12.21
N LEU A 257 -0.91 7.75 -11.87
CA LEU A 257 -0.21 8.57 -10.89
C LEU A 257 -1.20 8.95 -9.80
N SER A 258 -0.84 8.71 -8.55
CA SER A 258 -1.60 9.17 -7.39
C SER A 258 -0.76 10.01 -6.44
N GLY A 259 -1.38 11.04 -5.88
CA GLY A 259 -0.88 11.82 -4.76
C GLY A 259 -1.68 11.50 -3.50
N ASN A 260 -0.98 11.33 -2.39
CA ASN A 260 -1.56 10.90 -1.12
C ASN A 260 -1.05 11.79 0.00
N ILE A 261 -1.95 12.17 0.91
CA ILE A 261 -1.62 12.91 2.13
C ILE A 261 -2.34 12.25 3.30
N PHE A 262 -1.61 11.96 4.37
CA PHE A 262 -2.14 11.53 5.64
C PHE A 262 -1.78 12.54 6.73
N TYR A 263 -2.75 12.86 7.57
CA TYR A 263 -2.62 13.70 8.75
C TYR A 263 -3.32 13.01 9.92
N GLY A 264 -2.64 12.89 11.06
CA GLY A 264 -3.19 12.26 12.26
C GLY A 264 -2.80 12.98 13.54
N LEU A 265 -3.69 12.96 14.53
CA LEU A 265 -3.50 13.51 15.87
C LEU A 265 -3.65 12.41 16.93
N LYS A 266 -2.97 12.57 18.07
CA LYS A 266 -3.01 11.59 19.16
C LYS A 266 -4.40 11.36 19.76
N ASN A 267 -5.27 12.34 19.67
CA ASN A 267 -6.67 12.20 20.10
C ASN A 267 -7.51 11.33 19.16
N GLY A 268 -6.94 10.77 18.09
CA GLY A 268 -7.62 9.90 17.14
C GLY A 268 -8.23 10.64 15.93
N PHE A 269 -8.19 11.98 15.91
CA PHE A 269 -8.56 12.71 14.70
C PHE A 269 -7.57 12.41 13.58
N SER A 270 -8.09 12.09 12.39
CA SER A 270 -7.24 11.90 11.22
C SER A 270 -7.94 12.17 9.91
N PHE A 271 -7.12 12.37 8.90
CA PHE A 271 -7.51 12.72 7.57
C PHE A 271 -6.56 12.05 6.58
N TYR A 272 -7.12 11.42 5.57
CA TYR A 272 -6.41 10.86 4.43
C TYR A 272 -7.08 11.35 3.15
N LEU A 273 -6.26 11.84 2.22
CA LEU A 273 -6.68 12.27 0.90
C LEU A 273 -5.86 11.54 -0.14
N ASN A 274 -6.54 10.96 -1.11
CA ASN A 274 -5.98 10.41 -2.32
C ASN A 274 -6.56 11.14 -3.53
N ALA A 275 -5.70 11.50 -4.48
CA ALA A 275 -6.10 11.96 -5.80
C ALA A 275 -5.29 11.20 -6.84
N GLN A 276 -5.97 10.63 -7.83
CA GLN A 276 -5.38 9.73 -8.81
C GLN A 276 -5.81 10.11 -10.22
N LEU A 277 -4.87 9.97 -11.14
CA LEU A 277 -5.03 10.15 -12.57
C LEU A 277 -4.48 8.91 -13.27
N ALA A 278 -5.31 8.20 -14.01
CA ALA A 278 -4.90 7.05 -14.81
C ALA A 278 -5.18 7.25 -16.29
N TYR A 279 -4.34 6.62 -17.13
CA TYR A 279 -4.48 6.55 -18.57
C TYR A 279 -4.31 5.11 -19.01
N SER A 280 -5.27 4.60 -19.75
CA SER A 280 -5.23 3.23 -20.28
C SER A 280 -5.90 3.16 -21.65
N ARG A 281 -5.56 2.12 -22.42
CA ARG A 281 -6.17 1.88 -23.72
C ARG A 281 -7.56 1.26 -23.52
N LYS A 282 -8.60 1.95 -24.00
CA LYS A 282 -9.99 1.60 -23.82
C LYS A 282 -10.77 1.54 -25.13
N THR A 283 -11.92 0.89 -25.05
CA THR A 283 -12.92 0.74 -26.12
C THR A 283 -14.29 1.20 -25.63
N SER A 284 -15.31 0.95 -26.43
CA SER A 284 -16.70 1.21 -26.04
C SER A 284 -17.24 0.28 -24.95
N LEU A 285 -16.60 -0.85 -24.71
CA LEU A 285 -17.03 -1.84 -23.72
C LEU A 285 -16.20 -1.79 -22.43
N SER A 286 -15.17 -0.93 -22.34
CA SER A 286 -14.21 -0.94 -21.23
C SER A 286 -14.81 -0.66 -19.85
N GLU A 287 -15.93 0.05 -19.76
CA GLU A 287 -16.58 0.39 -18.47
C GLU A 287 -17.90 -0.35 -18.21
N ILE A 288 -18.28 -1.23 -19.13
CA ILE A 288 -19.53 -2.01 -19.06
C ILE A 288 -19.13 -3.46 -18.94
N PHE A 289 -18.92 -3.90 -17.71
CA PHE A 289 -18.20 -5.13 -17.40
C PHE A 289 -19.08 -6.39 -17.46
N SER A 290 -20.38 -6.23 -17.18
CA SER A 290 -21.40 -7.26 -17.28
C SER A 290 -22.42 -6.93 -18.38
N THR A 291 -23.07 -7.96 -18.92
CA THR A 291 -24.18 -7.81 -19.88
C THR A 291 -25.46 -7.27 -19.23
N VAL A 292 -25.65 -7.48 -17.93
CA VAL A 292 -26.76 -6.89 -17.16
C VAL A 292 -26.66 -5.37 -17.18
N ASP A 293 -25.47 -4.83 -16.95
CA ASP A 293 -25.24 -3.38 -17.01
C ASP A 293 -25.41 -2.86 -18.45
N TRP A 294 -25.10 -3.68 -19.46
CA TRP A 294 -25.33 -3.33 -20.87
C TRP A 294 -26.82 -3.30 -21.24
N ASN A 295 -27.61 -4.28 -20.77
CA ASN A 295 -29.04 -4.41 -21.09
C ASN A 295 -29.89 -3.27 -20.55
N LYS A 296 -29.47 -2.63 -19.45
CA LYS A 296 -30.14 -1.44 -18.92
C LYS A 296 -29.99 -0.22 -19.84
N VAL A 297 -29.06 -0.26 -20.79
CA VAL A 297 -28.66 0.88 -21.64
C VAL A 297 -29.22 0.77 -23.06
N MET A 298 -30.35 0.07 -23.25
CA MET A 298 -30.98 -0.01 -24.58
C MET A 298 -31.59 1.34 -24.99
N TYR A 299 -31.04 1.96 -26.05
CA TYR A 299 -31.63 3.17 -26.66
C TYR A 299 -33.05 2.88 -27.16
N GLY A 300 -34.00 3.75 -26.80
CA GLY A 300 -35.43 3.67 -27.17
C GLY A 300 -35.77 3.81 -28.66
N GLY A 301 -34.82 3.60 -29.57
CA GLY A 301 -35.05 3.45 -31.00
C GLY A 301 -34.40 2.16 -31.47
N GLY A 302 -35.22 1.18 -31.86
CA GLY A 302 -34.85 -0.22 -32.15
C GLY A 302 -33.91 -0.47 -33.33
N THR A 303 -32.73 0.15 -33.33
CA THR A 303 -31.70 0.00 -34.37
C THR A 303 -30.31 -0.34 -33.82
N ASN A 304 -30.21 -0.98 -32.66
CA ASN A 304 -29.04 -1.76 -32.28
C ASN A 304 -29.46 -2.89 -31.34
N ASN A 305 -29.88 -4.01 -31.94
CA ASN A 305 -30.23 -5.24 -31.24
C ASN A 305 -28.95 -5.90 -30.70
N THR A 306 -28.40 -5.35 -29.62
CA THR A 306 -27.47 -6.10 -28.77
C THR A 306 -28.28 -6.91 -27.78
N VAL A 307 -28.73 -8.08 -28.23
CA VAL A 307 -29.48 -9.04 -27.42
C VAL A 307 -28.48 -10.03 -26.82
N TYR A 308 -28.64 -10.32 -25.53
CA TYR A 308 -27.97 -11.45 -24.89
C TYR A 308 -28.37 -12.76 -25.56
N TYR A 309 -27.40 -13.54 -26.02
CA TYR A 309 -27.61 -14.94 -26.35
C TYR A 309 -26.78 -15.77 -25.38
N ASP A 310 -27.45 -16.48 -24.47
CA ASP A 310 -26.84 -17.56 -23.70
C ASP A 310 -26.65 -18.74 -24.66
N MET A 311 -25.55 -18.71 -25.41
CA MET A 311 -25.14 -19.91 -26.14
C MET A 311 -24.30 -20.76 -25.21
N GLY A 312 -25.01 -21.56 -24.41
CA GLY A 312 -24.40 -22.58 -23.56
C GLY A 312 -23.28 -22.04 -22.68
N GLU A 313 -23.63 -21.21 -21.70
CA GLU A 313 -22.75 -20.79 -20.60
C GLU A 313 -21.69 -19.73 -20.95
N GLN A 314 -21.84 -18.97 -22.05
CA GLN A 314 -20.85 -17.94 -22.44
C GLN A 314 -21.44 -16.53 -22.51
N SER A 315 -20.80 -15.58 -21.82
CA SER A 315 -21.16 -14.15 -21.88
C SER A 315 -20.57 -13.48 -23.13
N VAL A 316 -21.42 -13.12 -24.10
CA VAL A 316 -20.99 -12.48 -25.35
C VAL A 316 -21.62 -11.09 -25.52
N TYR A 317 -20.85 -10.14 -26.04
CA TYR A 317 -21.32 -8.80 -26.39
C TYR A 317 -21.68 -8.74 -27.88
N ILE A 318 -22.79 -8.12 -28.26
CA ILE A 318 -23.02 -7.81 -29.68
C ILE A 318 -22.57 -6.39 -29.96
N ALA A 319 -21.65 -6.23 -30.91
CA ALA A 319 -21.14 -4.93 -31.31
C ALA A 319 -20.92 -4.85 -32.82
N ASP A 320 -21.02 -3.63 -33.36
CA ASP A 320 -20.58 -3.31 -34.72
C ASP A 320 -19.06 -3.20 -34.73
N LEU A 321 -18.39 -4.24 -35.25
CA LEU A 321 -16.93 -4.27 -35.30
C LEU A 321 -16.32 -3.18 -36.21
N THR A 322 -17.08 -2.64 -37.17
CA THR A 322 -16.61 -1.55 -38.03
C THR A 322 -16.50 -0.22 -37.28
N LYS A 323 -17.13 -0.13 -36.10
CA LYS A 323 -17.12 1.04 -35.20
C LYS A 323 -16.37 0.75 -33.89
N PHE A 324 -15.73 -0.42 -33.76
CA PHE A 324 -15.02 -0.82 -32.56
C PHE A 324 -13.60 -0.22 -32.51
N GLU A 325 -13.49 0.97 -31.94
CA GLU A 325 -12.24 1.71 -31.83
C GLU A 325 -11.47 1.43 -30.52
N LYS A 326 -10.15 1.64 -30.53
CA LYS A 326 -9.27 1.50 -29.35
C LYS A 326 -8.45 2.76 -29.16
N LYS A 327 -8.67 3.52 -28.07
CA LYS A 327 -7.97 4.79 -27.80
C LYS A 327 -7.53 4.88 -26.35
N TYR A 328 -6.47 5.66 -26.09
CA TYR A 328 -6.11 6.01 -24.72
C TYR A 328 -7.14 6.97 -24.14
N LYS A 329 -7.62 6.66 -22.94
CA LYS A 329 -8.64 7.42 -22.21
C LYS A 329 -8.20 7.61 -20.77
N ARG A 330 -8.72 8.66 -20.14
CA ARG A 330 -8.30 9.14 -18.82
C ARG A 330 -9.34 8.76 -17.77
N ASP A 331 -8.86 8.30 -16.63
CA ASP A 331 -9.66 8.13 -15.41
C ASP A 331 -9.16 9.06 -14.32
N VAL A 332 -10.08 9.59 -13.53
CA VAL A 332 -9.79 10.42 -12.37
C VAL A 332 -10.48 9.78 -11.17
N ALA A 333 -9.76 9.66 -10.06
CA ALA A 333 -10.34 9.21 -8.79
C ALA A 333 -9.86 10.11 -7.66
N VAL A 334 -10.76 10.39 -6.71
CA VAL A 334 -10.46 11.13 -5.49
C VAL A 334 -11.13 10.39 -4.33
N GLN A 335 -10.40 10.22 -3.24
CA GLN A 335 -10.93 9.64 -2.01
C GLN A 335 -10.51 10.46 -0.80
N LEU A 336 -11.46 10.67 0.10
CA LEU A 336 -11.30 11.35 1.35
C LEU A 336 -11.76 10.47 2.50
N LEU A 337 -10.87 10.21 3.45
CA LEU A 337 -11.17 9.46 4.66
C LEU A 337 -10.90 10.38 5.85
N CYS A 338 -11.88 10.55 6.73
CA CYS A 338 -11.71 11.33 7.96
C CYS A 338 -12.20 10.55 9.16
N PHE A 339 -11.44 10.52 10.25
CA PHE A 339 -11.89 9.99 11.54
C PHE A 339 -11.99 11.11 12.56
N VAL A 340 -13.07 11.09 13.32
CA VAL A 340 -13.34 12.05 14.40
C VAL A 340 -13.55 11.28 15.71
N PRO A 341 -12.89 11.69 16.80
CA PRO A 341 -13.12 11.10 18.11
C PRO A 341 -14.49 11.50 18.65
N LEU A 342 -15.23 10.52 19.15
CA LEU A 342 -16.50 10.67 19.84
C LEU A 342 -16.35 10.13 21.26
N GLY A 343 -16.16 11.04 22.21
CA GLY A 343 -15.87 10.68 23.60
C GLY A 343 -14.43 10.18 23.80
N GLN A 344 -14.20 9.48 24.92
CA GLN A 344 -12.84 9.12 25.34
C GLN A 344 -12.23 7.96 24.54
N GLN A 345 -13.06 7.12 23.91
CA GLN A 345 -12.60 5.89 23.26
C GLN A 345 -13.33 5.53 21.96
N ASN A 346 -14.37 6.24 21.51
CA ASN A 346 -15.01 5.90 20.24
C ASN A 346 -14.47 6.78 19.12
N LEU A 347 -14.39 6.21 17.92
CA LEU A 347 -14.02 6.90 16.70
C LEU A 347 -15.11 6.60 15.68
N ILE A 348 -15.55 7.61 14.95
CA ILE A 348 -16.37 7.40 13.75
C ILE A 348 -15.60 7.98 12.57
N GLY A 349 -15.62 7.25 11.46
CA GLY A 349 -15.02 7.70 10.22
C GLY A 349 -16.05 8.02 9.15
N LEU A 350 -15.63 8.81 8.19
CA LEU A 350 -16.36 9.14 6.96
C LEU A 350 -15.44 8.81 5.78
N ASP A 351 -15.94 8.02 4.83
CA ASP A 351 -15.31 7.74 3.53
C ASP A 351 -16.13 8.41 2.43
N LEU A 352 -15.52 9.34 1.71
CA LEU A 352 -16.08 9.93 0.50
C LEU A 352 -15.18 9.58 -0.66
N SER A 353 -15.73 8.98 -1.71
CA SER A 353 -14.97 8.72 -2.94
C SER A 353 -15.76 9.10 -4.18
N TYR A 354 -15.01 9.58 -5.17
CA TYR A 354 -15.51 9.90 -6.49
C TYR A 354 -14.56 9.32 -7.53
N GLN A 355 -15.11 8.69 -8.57
CA GLN A 355 -14.37 8.19 -9.72
C GLN A 355 -15.08 8.61 -11.00
N ASN A 356 -14.32 9.15 -11.94
CA ASN A 356 -14.76 9.43 -13.31
C ASN A 356 -13.93 8.56 -14.24
N LYS A 357 -14.58 7.65 -14.97
CA LYS A 357 -13.90 6.74 -15.90
C LYS A 357 -14.33 7.04 -17.33
N GLN A 358 -13.39 7.42 -18.18
CA GLN A 358 -13.68 7.69 -19.58
C GLN A 358 -13.69 6.42 -20.40
N PHE A 359 -14.56 6.36 -21.40
CA PHE A 359 -14.55 5.34 -22.43
C PHE A 359 -15.06 5.89 -23.76
N ILE A 360 -14.98 5.08 -24.82
CA ILE A 360 -15.48 5.48 -26.14
C ILE A 360 -16.99 5.31 -26.15
N THR A 361 -17.75 6.30 -26.61
CA THR A 361 -19.22 6.14 -26.70
C THR A 361 -19.56 5.00 -27.67
N PRO A 362 -20.36 4.00 -27.25
CA PRO A 362 -20.74 2.89 -28.13
C PRO A 362 -21.38 3.35 -29.44
N GLY A 363 -21.09 2.63 -30.52
CA GLY A 363 -21.57 2.98 -31.86
C GLY A 363 -20.90 4.21 -32.49
N THR A 364 -19.87 4.79 -31.86
CA THR A 364 -19.12 5.93 -32.39
C THR A 364 -17.63 5.64 -32.49
N LYS A 365 -16.92 6.40 -33.35
CA LYS A 365 -15.46 6.27 -33.51
C LYS A 365 -14.63 7.19 -32.61
N THR A 366 -15.22 8.28 -32.10
CA THR A 366 -14.47 9.39 -31.48
C THR A 366 -15.09 9.97 -30.22
N PHE A 367 -16.40 9.80 -30.00
CA PHE A 367 -17.07 10.40 -28.84
C PHE A 367 -16.62 9.74 -27.53
N THR A 368 -16.67 10.51 -26.45
CA THR A 368 -16.24 10.09 -25.12
C THR A 368 -17.43 10.13 -24.18
N SER A 369 -17.66 9.01 -23.51
CA SER A 369 -18.63 8.87 -22.42
C SER A 369 -17.88 8.74 -21.10
N ASN A 370 -18.55 9.06 -20.00
CA ASN A 370 -17.99 8.94 -18.66
C ASN A 370 -18.87 8.05 -17.80
N LYS A 371 -18.26 7.16 -17.02
CA LYS A 371 -18.89 6.47 -15.88
C LYS A 371 -18.48 7.21 -14.62
N ASN A 372 -19.43 7.87 -13.98
CA ASN A 372 -19.24 8.52 -12.69
C ASN A 372 -19.65 7.55 -11.59
N ILE A 373 -18.82 7.43 -10.57
CA ILE A 373 -19.10 6.63 -9.39
C ILE A 373 -18.87 7.52 -8.19
N TYR A 374 -19.90 7.69 -7.38
CA TYR A 374 -19.82 8.41 -6.11
C TYR A 374 -20.15 7.44 -4.97
N SER A 375 -19.40 7.49 -3.89
CA SER A 375 -19.64 6.63 -2.72
C SER A 375 -19.43 7.41 -1.43
N VAL A 376 -20.33 7.17 -0.48
CA VAL A 376 -20.29 7.72 0.88
C VAL A 376 -20.42 6.57 1.85
N GLY A 377 -19.45 6.42 2.74
CA GLY A 377 -19.42 5.39 3.78
C GLY A 377 -19.23 6.00 5.16
N ILE A 378 -19.85 5.39 6.17
CA ILE A 378 -19.58 5.72 7.57
C ILE A 378 -18.81 4.55 8.16
N MET A 379 -17.61 4.80 8.68
CA MET A 379 -16.74 3.76 9.22
C MET A 379 -16.87 3.64 10.74
N PHE A 380 -17.11 2.42 11.20
CA PHE A 380 -17.15 2.04 12.60
C PHE A 380 -15.97 1.10 12.91
N PRO A 381 -14.97 1.57 13.66
CA PRO A 381 -13.82 0.77 14.05
C PRO A 381 -14.17 -0.20 15.18
N LEU A 382 -14.05 -1.49 14.90
CA LEU A 382 -14.17 -2.57 15.87
C LEU A 382 -12.84 -2.82 16.58
N ARG A 383 -12.91 -3.00 17.90
CA ARG A 383 -11.77 -3.24 18.76
C ARG A 383 -11.70 -4.69 19.22
N ASP A 384 -10.49 -5.21 19.36
CA ASP A 384 -10.25 -6.45 20.07
C ASP A 384 -10.31 -6.27 21.60
N LYS A 385 -10.13 -7.38 22.32
CA LYS A 385 -10.10 -7.45 23.78
C LYS A 385 -9.02 -6.56 24.42
N ASP A 386 -7.97 -6.22 23.67
CA ASP A 386 -6.87 -5.37 24.12
C ASP A 386 -7.10 -3.90 23.74
N GLY A 387 -8.28 -3.57 23.20
CA GLY A 387 -8.67 -2.23 22.77
C GLY A 387 -8.07 -1.78 21.44
N LYS A 388 -7.36 -2.66 20.72
CA LYS A 388 -6.77 -2.35 19.42
C LYS A 388 -7.81 -2.49 18.33
N ILE A 389 -7.81 -1.56 17.39
CA ILE A 389 -8.76 -1.58 16.29
C ILE A 389 -8.31 -2.62 15.27
N THR A 390 -9.17 -3.59 14.96
CA THR A 390 -8.84 -4.75 14.12
C THR A 390 -9.56 -4.74 12.77
N ILE A 391 -10.80 -4.26 12.73
CA ILE A 391 -11.63 -4.22 11.51
C ILE A 391 -12.46 -2.92 11.53
N ASN A 392 -12.60 -2.27 10.38
CA ASN A 392 -13.62 -1.24 10.18
C ASN A 392 -14.84 -1.84 9.48
N ILE A 393 -16.03 -1.66 10.06
CA ILE A 393 -17.29 -1.91 9.37
C ILE A 393 -17.72 -0.59 8.72
N GLU A 394 -18.01 -0.63 7.43
CA GLU A 394 -18.41 0.55 6.67
C GLU A 394 -19.71 0.28 5.91
N PRO A 395 -20.89 0.56 6.50
CA PRO A 395 -22.08 0.80 5.71
C PRO A 395 -21.83 1.96 4.74
N PHE A 396 -22.13 1.74 3.47
CA PHE A 396 -21.93 2.73 2.43
C PHE A 396 -23.10 2.77 1.46
N TRP A 397 -23.28 3.94 0.86
CA TRP A 397 -24.11 4.15 -0.31
C TRP A 397 -23.20 4.46 -1.49
N LYS A 398 -23.49 3.87 -2.64
CA LYS A 398 -22.78 4.13 -3.89
C LYS A 398 -23.79 4.43 -4.98
N SER A 399 -23.54 5.50 -5.74
CA SER A 399 -24.24 5.85 -6.96
C SER A 399 -23.32 5.72 -8.16
N THR A 400 -23.85 5.22 -9.27
CA THR A 400 -23.18 5.11 -10.56
C THR A 400 -24.06 5.77 -11.61
N SER A 401 -23.48 6.69 -12.38
CA SER A 401 -24.17 7.37 -13.47
C SER A 401 -23.31 7.43 -14.73
N PHE A 402 -23.95 7.65 -15.88
CA PHE A 402 -23.28 7.67 -17.17
C PHE A 402 -23.57 8.95 -17.95
N ASP A 403 -22.52 9.70 -18.29
CA ASP A 403 -22.64 10.91 -19.12
C ASP A 403 -22.36 10.58 -20.59
N ASN A 404 -23.11 11.23 -21.50
CA ASN A 404 -23.03 11.02 -22.95
C ASN A 404 -23.14 9.53 -23.35
N TYR A 405 -23.90 8.77 -22.58
CA TYR A 405 -24.17 7.36 -22.84
C TYR A 405 -25.61 7.03 -22.47
N ASP A 406 -25.94 7.15 -21.19
CA ASP A 406 -27.31 6.95 -20.69
C ASP A 406 -27.65 7.99 -19.62
N SER A 407 -27.69 9.24 -20.06
CA SER A 407 -27.84 10.39 -19.17
C SER A 407 -29.22 10.40 -18.52
N GLY A 408 -29.27 10.25 -17.19
CA GLY A 408 -30.50 10.33 -16.39
C GLY A 408 -30.91 9.03 -15.69
N LEU A 409 -30.21 7.91 -15.93
CA LEU A 409 -30.40 6.66 -15.20
C LEU A 409 -29.26 6.48 -14.18
N ASP A 410 -29.51 6.93 -12.94
CA ASP A 410 -28.60 6.75 -11.82
C ASP A 410 -28.90 5.42 -11.12
N GLU A 411 -27.91 4.53 -11.06
CA GLU A 411 -28.01 3.32 -10.26
C GLU A 411 -27.40 3.55 -8.90
N SER A 412 -28.17 3.27 -7.85
CA SER A 412 -27.62 3.34 -6.50
C SER A 412 -27.92 2.10 -5.69
N PHE A 413 -26.98 1.75 -4.81
CA PHE A 413 -27.17 0.65 -3.88
C PHE A 413 -26.52 0.95 -2.54
N TRP A 414 -26.97 0.22 -1.53
CA TRP A 414 -26.41 0.20 -0.19
C TRP A 414 -25.66 -1.10 0.02
N GLY A 415 -24.52 -1.03 0.68
CA GLY A 415 -23.72 -2.19 1.01
C GLY A 415 -22.98 -2.00 2.33
N VAL A 416 -22.24 -3.05 2.71
CA VAL A 416 -21.35 -3.02 3.87
C VAL A 416 -19.97 -3.52 3.43
N LYS A 417 -18.93 -2.74 3.71
CA LYS A 417 -17.53 -3.14 3.51
C LYS A 417 -16.88 -3.47 4.85
N PHE A 418 -15.92 -4.39 4.79
CA PHE A 418 -15.03 -4.69 5.91
C PHE A 418 -13.60 -4.31 5.50
N GLY A 419 -13.03 -3.35 6.22
CA GLY A 419 -11.72 -2.76 5.91
C GLY A 419 -10.69 -3.06 7.00
N VAL A 420 -9.41 -3.10 6.60
CA VAL A 420 -8.31 -3.05 7.57
C VAL A 420 -8.24 -1.61 8.12
N PRO A 421 -8.13 -1.43 9.44
CA PRO A 421 -8.21 -0.12 10.03
C PRO A 421 -6.99 0.76 9.72
N LEU A 422 -7.20 1.81 8.93
CA LEU A 422 -6.27 2.94 8.72
C LEU A 422 -5.77 3.57 10.04
N ASN A 423 -6.61 3.47 11.06
CA ASN A 423 -6.40 3.93 12.42
C ASN A 423 -5.49 3.01 13.26
N GLN A 424 -4.98 1.90 12.72
CA GLN A 424 -3.86 1.16 13.34
C GLN A 424 -2.55 1.94 13.35
N ILE A 425 -2.48 3.06 12.61
CA ILE A 425 -1.35 3.99 12.66
C ILE A 425 -1.35 4.79 13.98
N PHE A 426 -2.39 4.72 14.82
CA PHE A 426 -2.49 5.47 16.09
C PHE A 426 -1.83 4.77 17.28
#